data_AF-A0A536YWR2-F1
#
_entry.id   AF-A0A536YWR2-F1
#
_cell.length_a   1.000
_cell.length_b   1.000
_cell.length_c   1.000
_cell.angle_alpha   90.00
_cell.angle_beta   90.00
_cell.angle_gamma   90.00
#
_symmetry.space_group_name_H-M   'P 1'
#
loop_
_entity.id
_entity.type
_entity.pdbx_description
1 polymer ?
#
loop_
_entity_poly.entity_id
_entity_poly.type
_entity_poly.pdbx_seq_one_letter_code
_entity_poly.pdbx_strand_id
1 'polypeptide(L)' 'MVSESEPTAVALKYKMDATKATDRKDAKALCSNCNFYTGKPGDANGPCSVFGGKLVAAKGWCASWAKKA' A
#
# COMPACT_ATOMS: atom_id res chain seq x y z
N MET A 1 11.55 -2.82 3.26
CA MET A 1 10.16 -2.34 3.34
C MET A 1 10.17 -0.85 3.01
N VAL A 2 9.17 -0.35 2.29
CA VAL A 2 9.09 1.06 1.89
C VAL A 2 8.94 1.93 3.13
N SER A 3 9.85 2.90 3.34
CA SER A 3 9.69 3.94 4.35
C SER A 3 8.72 5.02 3.86
N GLU A 4 7.88 5.56 4.74
CA GLU A 4 6.96 6.67 4.40
C GLU A 4 7.70 7.96 3.99
N SER A 5 9.00 8.08 4.33
CA SER A 5 9.84 9.21 3.95
C SER A 5 10.55 9.05 2.59
N GLU A 6 10.45 7.88 1.93
CA GLU A 6 11.03 7.72 0.59
C GLU A 6 10.34 8.66 -0.41
N PRO A 7 11.06 9.28 -1.37
CA PRO A 7 10.46 10.25 -2.29
C PRO A 7 9.21 9.72 -3.03
N THR A 8 9.24 8.47 -3.49
CA THR A 8 8.08 7.82 -4.13
C THR A 8 6.94 7.56 -3.14
N ALA A 9 7.26 7.21 -1.88
CA ALA A 9 6.24 7.02 -0.84
C ALA A 9 5.54 8.33 -0.51
N VAL A 10 6.28 9.44 -0.40
CA VAL A 10 5.73 10.79 -0.20
C VAL A 10 4.87 11.19 -1.39
N ALA A 11 5.37 11.04 -2.62
CA ALA A 11 4.63 11.38 -3.85
C ALA A 11 3.30 10.62 -3.96
N LEU A 12 3.28 9.35 -3.56
CA LEU A 12 2.09 8.51 -3.56
C LEU A 12 1.32 8.54 -2.23
N LYS A 13 1.71 9.38 -1.28
CA LYS A 13 1.08 9.53 0.04
C LYS A 13 0.92 8.19 0.75
N TYR A 14 1.92 7.32 0.62
CA TYR A 14 1.91 6.00 1.23
C TYR A 14 1.92 6.11 2.75
N LYS A 15 1.03 5.32 3.37
CA LYS A 15 1.01 5.06 4.81
C LYS A 15 1.06 3.57 5.05
N MET A 16 1.90 3.15 6.00
CA MET A 16 1.97 1.76 6.45
C MET A 16 0.67 1.33 7.15
N ASP A 17 -0.06 2.30 7.70
CA ASP A 17 -1.37 2.13 8.32
C ASP A 17 -2.39 3.00 7.56
N ALA A 18 -3.31 2.35 6.86
CA ALA A 18 -4.31 3.02 6.06
C ALA A 18 -5.29 3.88 6.88
N THR A 19 -5.38 3.69 8.20
CA THR A 19 -6.16 4.59 9.08
C THR A 19 -5.54 5.98 9.18
N LYS A 20 -4.24 6.11 8.89
CA LYS A 20 -3.49 7.37 8.88
C LYS A 20 -3.45 8.04 7.50
N ALA A 21 -4.02 7.39 6.47
CA ALA A 21 -4.11 7.93 5.13
C ALA A 21 -5.36 8.81 4.99
N THR A 22 -5.21 10.11 5.23
CA THR A 22 -6.32 11.09 5.18
C THR A 22 -7.00 11.18 3.82
N ASP A 23 -6.26 10.89 2.76
CA ASP A 23 -6.75 10.99 1.37
C ASP A 23 -7.45 9.71 0.90
N ARG A 24 -7.44 8.67 1.74
CA ARG A 24 -8.10 7.41 1.45
C ARG A 24 -9.61 7.58 1.57
N LYS A 25 -10.32 7.42 0.44
CA LYS A 25 -11.78 7.55 0.37
C LYS A 25 -12.55 6.28 0.77
N ASP A 26 -12.01 5.11 0.42
CA ASP A 26 -12.61 3.82 0.77
C ASP A 26 -11.90 3.24 2.00
N ALA A 27 -12.64 3.09 3.11
CA ALA A 27 -12.11 2.50 4.34
C ALA A 27 -11.66 1.04 4.17
N LYS A 28 -12.17 0.33 3.16
CA LYS A 28 -11.77 -1.03 2.79
C LYS A 28 -10.54 -1.06 1.90
N ALA A 29 -10.12 0.06 1.29
CA ALA A 29 -8.93 0.10 0.45
C ALA A 29 -7.67 -0.13 1.29
N LEU A 30 -7.02 -1.28 1.09
CA LEU A 30 -5.79 -1.68 1.76
C LEU A 30 -4.81 -2.22 0.72
N CYS A 31 -3.52 -2.24 1.03
CA CYS A 31 -2.54 -2.89 0.16
C CYS A 31 -2.92 -4.37 -0.08
N SER A 32 -3.39 -5.10 0.93
CA SER A 32 -3.75 -6.52 0.80
C SER A 32 -4.84 -6.83 -0.22
N ASN A 33 -5.70 -5.87 -0.55
CA ASN A 33 -6.75 -5.99 -1.57
C ASN A 33 -6.51 -5.09 -2.79
N CYS A 34 -5.28 -4.61 -2.96
CA CYS A 34 -4.85 -3.82 -4.10
C CYS A 34 -4.38 -4.72 -5.25
N ASN A 35 -4.67 -4.33 -6.49
CA ASN A 35 -4.26 -5.02 -7.71
C ASN A 35 -2.73 -5.15 -7.85
N PHE A 36 -1.97 -4.22 -7.28
CA PHE A 36 -0.51 -4.18 -7.38
C PHE A 36 0.23 -4.96 -6.27
N TYR A 37 -0.50 -5.47 -5.28
CA TYR A 37 0.06 -6.21 -4.17
C TYR A 37 0.11 -7.72 -4.45
N THR A 38 1.30 -8.30 -4.33
CA THR A 38 1.57 -9.71 -4.66
C THR A 38 2.02 -10.54 -3.46
N GLY A 39 1.83 -10.03 -2.23
CA GLY A 39 2.02 -10.83 -1.00
C GLY A 39 0.96 -11.91 -0.83
N LYS A 40 1.24 -12.91 0.00
CA LYS A 40 0.29 -14.01 0.23
C LYS A 40 -0.85 -13.53 1.15
N PRO A 41 -2.05 -14.11 1.03
CA PRO A 41 -3.12 -13.85 1.98
C PRO A 41 -2.67 -14.13 3.43
N GLY A 42 -2.90 -13.16 4.32
CA GLY A 42 -2.53 -13.27 5.74
C GLY A 42 -1.15 -12.70 6.09
N ASP A 43 -0.27 -12.45 5.11
CA ASP A 43 1.03 -11.84 5.37
C ASP A 43 0.85 -10.39 5.89
N ALA A 44 1.66 -9.99 6.87
CA ALA A 44 1.66 -8.63 7.39
C ALA A 44 2.16 -7.60 6.36
N ASN A 45 2.90 -8.07 5.37
CA ASN A 45 3.61 -7.27 4.39
C ASN A 45 3.91 -8.09 3.13
N GLY A 46 4.03 -7.40 2.00
CA GLY A 46 4.22 -8.08 0.72
C GLY A 46 4.70 -7.15 -0.38
N PRO A 47 5.21 -7.70 -1.50
CA PRO A 47 5.73 -6.90 -2.59
C PRO A 47 4.62 -6.07 -3.25
N CYS A 48 4.98 -4.86 -3.68
CA CYS A 48 4.10 -3.99 -4.46
C CYS A 48 4.82 -3.50 -5.72
N SER A 49 4.24 -3.72 -6.90
CA SER A 49 4.87 -3.38 -8.18
C SER A 49 5.08 -1.87 -8.36
N VAL A 50 4.21 -1.03 -7.78
CA VAL A 50 4.33 0.43 -7.79
C VAL A 50 5.61 0.91 -7.09
N PHE A 51 6.10 0.16 -6.09
CA PHE A 51 7.34 0.44 -5.38
C PHE A 51 8.51 -0.44 -5.86
N GLY A 52 8.48 -0.88 -7.12
CA GLY A 52 9.55 -1.69 -7.71
C GLY A 52 9.73 -3.04 -7.02
N GLY A 53 8.66 -3.63 -6.50
CA GLY A 53 8.70 -4.92 -5.79
C GLY A 53 9.17 -4.83 -4.34
N LYS A 54 9.45 -3.64 -3.81
CA LYS A 54 9.70 -3.47 -2.37
C LYS A 54 8.46 -3.88 -1.55
N LEU A 55 8.71 -4.32 -0.32
CA LEU A 55 7.65 -4.70 0.61
C LEU A 55 6.88 -3.47 1.13
N VAL A 56 5.56 -3.53 1.09
CA VAL A 56 4.62 -2.61 1.75
C VAL A 56 3.84 -3.34 2.84
N ALA A 57 3.28 -2.61 3.80
CA ALA A 57 2.42 -3.18 4.83
C ALA A 57 1.08 -3.59 4.20
N ALA A 58 0.59 -4.79 4.51
CA ALA A 58 -0.68 -5.30 4.00
C ALA A 58 -1.87 -4.42 4.42
N LYS A 59 -1.79 -3.80 5.62
CA LYS A 59 -2.76 -2.83 6.14
C LYS A 59 -2.48 -1.38 5.70
N GLY A 60 -1.51 -1.16 4.82
CA GLY A 60 -1.17 0.16 4.31
C GLY A 60 -2.08 0.63 3.18
N TRP A 61 -1.80 1.83 2.68
CA TRP A 61 -2.48 2.43 1.53
C TRP A 61 -1.57 3.45 0.84
N CYS A 62 -1.75 3.64 -0.47
CA CYS A 62 -1.18 4.77 -1.22
C CYS A 62 -2.19 5.25 -2.27
N ALA A 63 -1.96 6.44 -2.85
CA ALA A 63 -2.83 7.06 -3.84
C ALA A 63 -3.00 6.24 -5.13
N SER A 64 -2.08 5.32 -5.43
CA SER A 64 -2.18 4.39 -6.55
C SER A 64 -3.00 3.13 -6.24
N TRP A 65 -3.68 3.06 -5.09
CA TRP A 65 -4.53 1.92 -4.79
C TRP A 65 -5.55 1.69 -5.92
N ALA A 66 -5.62 0.45 -6.38
CA ALA A 66 -6.59 -0.01 -7.36
C ALA A 66 -7.21 -1.30 -6.84
N LYS A 67 -8.53 -1.40 -6.90
CA LYS A 67 -9.25 -2.61 -6.46
C LYS A 67 -8.72 -3.84 -7.20
N LYS A 68 -8.40 -4.91 -6.47
CA LYS A 68 -8.02 -6.19 -7.07
C LYS A 68 -9.20 -6.75 -7.89
N ALA A 69 -8.92 -7.17 -9.12
CA ALA A 69 -9.86 -7.89 -9.96
C ALA A 69 -10.10 -9.30 -9.43
#